data_AF-Q0IHB2-F1
#
_entry.id   AF-Q0IHB2-F1
#
_cell.length_a   1.000
_cell.length_b   1.000
_cell.length_c   1.000
_cell.angle_alpha   90.00
_cell.angle_beta   90.00
_cell.angle_gamma   90.00
#
_symmetry.space_group_name_H-M   'P 1'
#
loop_
_entity.id
_entity.type
_entity.pdbx_description
1 polymer ?
#
loop_
_entity_poly.entity_id
_entity_poly.type
_entity_poly.pdbx_seq_one_letter_code
_entity_poly.pdbx_strand_id
1 'polypeptide(L)'
;MSRTVSGWILKSAKQSVNVIHREKRHYSKCLLTQQQVKWRSPSRSKAVFQKWLCYPVHEINFSGERSFRQTSSENDVQFLLSPSQINYILRANELSYKPVEFDGKNPSTVFKFESNQLASNTPCEDRRSAATCLQTNGHFFGVFDGHAGSACAQSVGERLFYYIAVSLMSQKTLEDIEFASEHVKPMLPILQWHKHKDDHLYREGASLYIDHLRVYWQELINLDNETGMSVDDAMVYAFQRLDSDISLEAQVPTDDEFLRNLTLQVAFSGATACVSHVDGVHLHIANAGDCRAILGVQNDSGTWSAVPLTADHNAFNKAELQRLHAEHPPSEKDTIVTDNRLLGILMQ
;
A
#
# COMPACT_ATOMS: atom_id res chain seq x y z
N MET A 1 -19.43 13.85 -14.74
CA MET A 1 -20.46 14.13 -13.72
C MET A 1 -20.06 13.39 -12.46
N SER A 2 -19.48 14.10 -11.49
CA SER A 2 -19.10 13.51 -10.19
C SER A 2 -20.38 13.19 -9.41
N ARG A 3 -20.58 11.93 -9.03
CA ARG A 3 -21.70 11.51 -8.19
C ARG A 3 -21.14 11.19 -6.80
N THR A 4 -21.34 12.10 -5.86
CA THR A 4 -21.24 11.82 -4.43
C THR A 4 -22.43 10.97 -4.02
N VAL A 5 -22.19 9.69 -3.69
CA VAL A 5 -23.27 8.79 -3.23
C VAL A 5 -23.40 8.92 -1.72
N SER A 6 -24.54 9.44 -1.27
CA SER A 6 -24.91 9.60 0.14
C SER A 6 -25.25 8.25 0.80
N GLY A 7 -24.66 8.00 1.98
CA GLY A 7 -24.67 6.74 2.75
C GLY A 7 -26.01 6.22 3.32
N TRP A 8 -27.13 6.44 2.63
CA TRP A 8 -28.44 5.89 3.03
C TRP A 8 -28.65 4.44 2.58
N ILE A 9 -28.04 4.02 1.46
CA ILE A 9 -28.21 2.65 0.94
C ILE A 9 -27.40 1.63 1.78
N LEU A 10 -26.28 2.04 2.38
CA LEU A 10 -25.42 1.20 3.23
C LEU A 10 -26.02 0.84 4.60
N LYS A 11 -26.97 1.62 5.13
CA LYS A 11 -27.67 1.26 6.39
C LYS A 11 -28.57 0.03 6.21
N SER A 12 -29.11 -0.18 5.01
CA SER A 12 -29.94 -1.35 4.69
C SER A 12 -29.12 -2.63 4.61
N ALA A 13 -27.88 -2.56 4.10
CA ALA A 13 -26.95 -3.69 4.09
C ALA A 13 -26.52 -4.10 5.51
N LYS A 14 -26.19 -3.14 6.38
CA LYS A 14 -25.84 -3.40 7.78
C LYS A 14 -26.97 -4.07 8.59
N GLN A 15 -28.23 -3.74 8.32
CA GLN A 15 -29.37 -4.39 8.99
C GLN A 15 -29.62 -5.82 8.48
N SER A 16 -29.37 -6.08 7.19
CA SER A 16 -29.52 -7.40 6.59
C SER A 16 -28.45 -8.39 7.11
N VAL A 17 -27.22 -7.91 7.31
CA VAL A 17 -26.10 -8.70 7.86
C VAL A 17 -26.34 -9.13 9.31
N ASN A 18 -26.98 -8.29 10.14
CA ASN A 18 -27.29 -8.66 11.54
C ASN A 18 -28.35 -9.75 11.68
N VAL A 19 -29.21 -9.95 10.66
CA VAL A 19 -30.26 -10.97 10.67
C VAL A 19 -29.72 -12.35 10.25
N ILE A 20 -28.69 -12.40 9.41
CA ILE A 20 -28.11 -13.64 8.86
C ILE A 20 -27.15 -14.33 9.86
N HIS A 21 -26.69 -13.62 10.90
CA HIS A 21 -25.77 -14.17 11.91
C HIS A 21 -26.34 -15.29 12.81
N ARG A 22 -27.59 -15.75 12.57
CA ARG A 22 -28.26 -16.78 13.36
C ARG A 22 -28.15 -18.21 12.83
N GLU A 23 -27.66 -18.44 11.62
CA GLU A 23 -27.44 -19.80 11.11
C GLU A 23 -25.95 -20.10 10.90
N LYS A 24 -25.32 -20.55 11.99
CA LYS A 24 -23.92 -21.00 12.02
C LYS A 24 -23.76 -22.30 11.25
N ARG A 25 -22.94 -22.31 10.19
CA ARG A 25 -22.19 -23.50 9.75
C ARG A 25 -20.74 -23.37 10.21
N HIS A 26 -20.27 -24.36 10.96
CA HIS A 26 -18.96 -24.39 11.60
C HIS A 26 -17.84 -24.74 10.61
N TYR A 27 -17.10 -23.74 10.13
CA TYR A 27 -15.80 -23.92 9.50
C TYR A 27 -14.73 -23.10 10.22
N SER A 28 -14.50 -23.41 11.50
CA SER A 28 -13.36 -22.87 12.26
C SER A 28 -12.94 -23.88 13.32
N LYS A 29 -12.25 -24.94 12.89
CA LYS A 29 -11.59 -25.89 13.79
C LYS A 29 -10.18 -26.32 13.37
N CYS A 30 -9.63 -25.79 12.29
CA CYS A 30 -8.30 -26.19 11.81
C CYS A 30 -7.16 -25.26 12.28
N LEU A 31 -7.18 -24.85 13.56
CA LEU A 31 -6.04 -24.18 14.20
C LEU A 31 -5.65 -24.78 15.55
N LEU A 32 -6.26 -25.89 15.97
CA LEU A 32 -5.99 -26.52 17.27
C LEU A 32 -5.87 -28.04 17.16
N THR A 33 -4.90 -28.54 16.38
CA THR A 33 -4.32 -29.88 16.60
C THR A 33 -3.06 -30.05 15.76
N GLN A 34 -1.88 -29.88 16.37
CA GLN A 34 -0.70 -30.64 15.98
C GLN A 34 -0.18 -31.39 17.19
N GLN A 35 -0.36 -32.71 17.14
CA GLN A 35 0.12 -33.65 18.12
C GLN A 35 1.63 -33.86 17.98
N GLN A 36 2.26 -33.90 19.16
CA GLN A 36 3.44 -34.66 19.54
C GLN A 36 3.99 -35.66 18.50
N VAL A 37 5.21 -35.40 18.03
CA VAL A 37 6.07 -36.44 17.47
C VAL A 37 7.37 -36.50 18.28
N LYS A 38 7.68 -37.71 18.76
CA LYS A 38 8.87 -38.07 19.55
C LYS A 38 10.15 -37.91 18.72
N TRP A 39 11.11 -37.17 19.27
CA TRP A 39 12.45 -36.99 18.72
C TRP A 39 13.30 -38.27 18.84
N ARG A 40 13.87 -38.72 17.73
CA ARG A 40 15.09 -39.56 17.71
C ARG A 40 16.24 -38.71 17.16
N SER A 41 17.30 -38.58 17.95
CA SER A 41 18.53 -37.86 17.59
C SER A 41 19.38 -38.62 16.58
N PRO A 42 20.05 -37.90 15.66
CA PRO A 42 21.42 -38.25 15.31
C PRO A 42 22.40 -37.06 15.38
N SER A 43 23.52 -37.36 16.05
CA SER A 43 24.90 -36.87 15.92
C SER A 43 25.23 -35.46 15.41
N ARG A 44 25.92 -34.74 16.30
CA ARG A 44 26.74 -33.53 16.08
C ARG A 44 27.58 -33.58 14.81
N SER A 45 27.38 -32.59 13.94
CA SER A 45 28.39 -32.11 12.99
C SER A 45 28.65 -30.63 13.28
N LYS A 46 29.93 -30.25 13.36
CA LYS A 46 30.39 -28.89 13.71
C LYS A 46 30.00 -27.91 12.60
N ALA A 47 29.14 -26.94 12.90
CA ALA A 47 28.93 -25.77 12.04
C ALA A 47 29.76 -24.60 12.59
N VAL A 48 30.53 -24.02 11.67
CA VAL A 48 31.51 -22.95 11.87
C VAL A 48 30.78 -21.65 12.19
N PHE A 49 31.18 -20.99 13.29
CA PHE A 49 30.76 -19.63 13.62
C PHE A 49 31.31 -18.67 12.56
N GLN A 50 30.47 -18.18 11.66
CA GLN A 50 30.80 -17.08 10.78
C GLN A 50 30.23 -15.80 11.39
N LYS A 51 31.12 -15.00 11.98
CA LYS A 51 30.84 -13.67 12.49
C LYS A 51 30.22 -12.82 11.39
N TRP A 52 29.12 -12.14 11.74
CA TRP A 52 28.58 -11.01 10.99
C TRP A 52 29.66 -9.93 10.89
N LEU A 53 30.18 -9.72 9.69
CA LEU A 53 31.02 -8.60 9.35
C LEU A 53 30.10 -7.44 8.98
N CYS A 54 30.04 -6.44 9.87
CA CYS A 54 29.55 -5.11 9.54
C CYS A 54 30.37 -4.59 8.35
N TYR A 55 29.70 -4.19 7.27
CA TYR A 55 30.38 -3.50 6.17
C TYR A 55 30.82 -2.11 6.65
N PRO A 56 32.07 -1.69 6.36
CA PRO A 56 32.59 -0.41 6.83
C PRO A 56 31.96 0.72 6.03
N VAL A 57 31.50 1.74 6.76
CA VAL A 57 31.34 3.10 6.25
C VAL A 57 32.72 3.54 5.78
N HIS A 58 32.85 3.94 4.52
CA HIS A 58 34.08 4.57 4.03
C HIS A 58 34.22 5.95 4.70
N GLU A 59 34.92 5.99 5.84
CA GLU A 59 35.49 7.21 6.38
C GLU A 59 36.60 7.68 5.43
N ILE A 60 36.38 8.84 4.80
CA ILE A 60 37.42 9.52 4.02
C ILE A 60 38.39 10.16 5.03
N ASN A 61 39.49 9.47 5.32
CA ASN A 61 40.61 10.01 6.08
C ASN A 61 41.39 11.01 5.20
N PHE A 62 41.30 12.30 5.53
CA PHE A 62 42.23 13.31 5.03
C PHE A 62 43.53 13.26 5.84
N SER A 63 44.60 12.81 5.20
CA SER A 63 45.97 12.89 5.74
C SER A 63 46.39 14.36 5.82
N GLY A 64 46.65 14.82 7.04
CA GLY A 64 47.14 16.17 7.30
C GLY A 64 48.63 16.32 6.99
N GLU A 65 48.96 17.24 6.09
CA GLU A 65 50.26 17.92 6.08
C GLU A 65 50.05 19.40 6.42
N ARG A 66 50.89 19.88 7.35
CA ARG A 66 50.77 21.21 7.94
C ARG A 66 51.43 22.28 7.08
N SER A 67 50.76 23.44 7.13
CA SER A 67 51.25 24.81 7.05
C SER A 67 51.50 25.42 5.66
N PHE A 68 50.64 26.38 5.31
CA PHE A 68 51.06 27.78 5.13
C PHE A 68 49.89 28.69 5.52
N ARG A 69 50.17 29.71 6.34
CA ARG A 69 49.21 30.75 6.74
C ARG A 69 48.96 31.67 5.55
N GLN A 70 47.73 31.73 5.05
CA GLN A 70 47.21 32.87 4.31
C GLN A 70 45.92 33.35 4.98
N THR A 71 45.95 34.63 5.34
CA THR A 71 44.87 35.40 5.92
C THR A 71 43.97 35.92 4.80
N SER A 72 42.72 35.45 4.69
CA SER A 72 41.65 36.16 3.97
C SER A 72 40.31 35.41 4.02
N SER A 73 39.27 36.19 4.36
CA SER A 73 37.85 36.12 3.98
C SER A 73 37.02 34.89 4.35
N GLU A 74 35.86 35.16 4.97
CA GLU A 74 34.59 34.43 4.92
C GLU A 74 34.59 33.25 3.93
N ASN A 75 34.90 32.05 4.43
CA ASN A 75 34.64 30.83 3.70
C ASN A 75 33.19 30.44 3.96
N ASP A 76 32.28 30.95 3.12
CA ASP A 76 31.01 30.28 2.86
C ASP A 76 31.33 28.83 2.51
N VAL A 77 31.02 27.91 3.43
CA VAL A 77 31.15 26.48 3.20
C VAL A 77 30.18 26.14 2.08
N GLN A 78 30.71 25.87 0.89
CA GLN A 78 29.90 25.66 -0.31
C GLN A 78 29.23 24.29 -0.23
N PHE A 79 28.05 24.22 0.40
CA PHE A 79 27.18 23.03 0.48
C PHE A 79 26.56 22.64 -0.88
N LEU A 80 27.11 23.10 -2.00
CA LEU A 80 26.55 22.87 -3.33
C LEU A 80 27.12 21.59 -3.93
N LEU A 81 26.22 20.62 -4.10
CA LEU A 81 26.47 19.43 -4.91
C LEU A 81 26.82 19.84 -6.34
N SER A 82 27.80 19.16 -6.95
CA SER A 82 28.09 19.33 -8.37
C SER A 82 26.90 18.86 -9.24
N PRO A 83 26.72 19.38 -10.46
CA PRO A 83 25.65 18.92 -11.36
C PRO A 83 25.65 17.40 -11.60
N SER A 84 26.84 16.77 -11.62
CA SER A 84 26.97 15.31 -11.71
C SER A 84 26.47 14.59 -10.46
N GLN A 85 26.76 15.11 -9.26
CA GLN A 85 26.25 14.54 -8.00
C GLN A 85 24.73 14.72 -7.89
N ILE A 86 24.21 15.88 -8.29
CA ILE A 86 22.77 16.14 -8.34
C ILE A 86 22.09 15.12 -9.27
N ASN A 87 22.59 14.94 -10.48
CA ASN A 87 22.04 13.97 -11.43
C ASN A 87 22.12 12.53 -10.89
N TYR A 88 23.21 12.17 -10.23
CA TYR A 88 23.35 10.84 -9.63
C TYR A 88 22.28 10.60 -8.56
N ILE A 89 22.07 11.57 -7.66
CA ILE A 89 21.05 11.50 -6.61
C ILE A 89 19.64 11.45 -7.20
N LEU A 90 19.32 12.37 -8.13
CA LEU A 90 17.99 12.45 -8.73
C LEU A 90 17.64 11.22 -9.57
N ARG A 91 18.61 10.53 -10.18
CA ARG A 91 18.36 9.33 -11.01
C ARG A 91 18.46 8.01 -10.24
N ALA A 92 18.80 8.04 -8.95
CA ALA A 92 19.03 6.83 -8.17
C ALA A 92 17.82 5.89 -8.12
N ASN A 93 16.60 6.45 -8.14
CA ASN A 93 15.33 5.72 -8.03
C ASN A 93 14.47 5.81 -9.31
N GLU A 94 15.05 6.18 -10.44
CA GLU A 94 14.33 6.31 -11.71
C GLU A 94 13.83 4.95 -12.19
N LEU A 95 12.53 4.86 -12.46
CA LEU A 95 11.88 3.70 -13.05
C LEU A 95 11.07 4.13 -14.26
N SER A 96 11.27 3.45 -15.38
CA SER A 96 10.52 3.65 -16.63
C SER A 96 10.07 2.29 -17.14
N TYR A 97 8.77 2.10 -17.32
CA TYR A 97 8.19 0.83 -17.75
C TYR A 97 7.17 1.04 -18.86
N LYS A 98 7.21 0.15 -19.86
CA LYS A 98 6.24 0.07 -20.96
C LYS A 98 5.48 -1.24 -20.85
N PRO A 99 4.16 -1.21 -20.60
CA PRO A 99 3.35 -2.43 -20.58
C PRO A 99 3.48 -3.22 -21.88
N VAL A 100 3.61 -4.54 -21.75
CA VAL A 100 3.72 -5.45 -22.90
C VAL A 100 2.33 -5.69 -23.48
N GLU A 101 2.18 -5.55 -24.79
CA GLU A 101 0.95 -5.89 -25.51
C GLU A 101 0.79 -7.42 -25.56
N PHE A 102 -0.14 -7.95 -24.76
CA PHE A 102 -0.27 -9.41 -24.59
C PHE A 102 -0.86 -10.14 -25.81
N ASP A 103 -1.64 -9.48 -26.67
CA ASP A 103 -2.40 -10.17 -27.73
C ASP A 103 -2.21 -9.57 -29.14
N GLY A 104 -1.38 -8.53 -29.31
CA GLY A 104 -1.12 -7.88 -30.61
C GLY A 104 -2.35 -7.36 -31.38
N LYS A 105 -3.55 -7.50 -30.80
CA LYS A 105 -4.85 -7.15 -31.38
C LYS A 105 -5.47 -5.92 -30.72
N ASN A 106 -5.16 -5.68 -29.45
CA ASN A 106 -5.59 -4.51 -28.69
C ASN A 106 -4.37 -3.88 -28.01
N PRO A 107 -3.94 -2.67 -28.41
CA PRO A 107 -2.87 -1.97 -27.72
C PRO A 107 -3.30 -1.66 -26.28
N SER A 108 -2.37 -1.77 -25.32
CA SER A 108 -2.65 -1.31 -23.95
C SER A 108 -2.99 0.18 -23.99
N THR A 109 -4.05 0.58 -23.27
CA THR A 109 -4.40 2.00 -23.14
C THR A 109 -3.31 2.78 -22.39
N VAL A 110 -2.46 2.10 -21.62
CA VAL A 110 -1.28 2.67 -20.97
C VAL A 110 -0.06 2.43 -21.85
N PHE A 111 0.42 3.48 -22.51
CA PHE A 111 1.64 3.41 -23.33
C PHE A 111 2.92 3.20 -22.49
N LYS A 112 3.03 3.94 -21.38
CA LYS A 112 4.21 3.98 -20.51
C LYS A 112 3.83 4.57 -19.15
N PHE A 113 4.52 4.14 -18.10
CA PHE A 113 4.59 4.91 -16.87
C PHE A 113 6.04 5.13 -16.44
N GLU A 114 6.26 6.22 -15.73
CA GLU A 114 7.55 6.58 -15.14
C GLU A 114 7.32 6.93 -13.67
N SER A 115 8.28 6.61 -12.82
CA SER A 115 8.23 7.01 -11.42
C SER A 115 9.64 7.27 -10.89
N ASN A 116 9.72 8.10 -9.86
CA ASN A 116 10.95 8.39 -9.14
C ASN A 116 10.62 8.71 -7.67
N GLN A 117 11.61 8.63 -6.78
CA GLN A 117 11.46 9.00 -5.37
C GLN A 117 12.73 9.70 -4.89
N LEU A 118 12.54 10.79 -4.15
CA LEU A 118 13.60 11.55 -3.50
C LEU A 118 13.28 11.64 -2.01
N ALA A 119 14.03 10.92 -1.19
CA ALA A 119 13.76 10.81 0.24
C ALA A 119 14.08 12.13 0.98
N SER A 120 13.14 12.58 1.81
CA SER A 120 13.39 13.66 2.78
C SER A 120 13.82 13.13 4.16
N ASN A 121 13.55 11.86 4.43
CA ASN A 121 13.80 11.17 5.70
C ASN A 121 14.58 9.86 5.50
N THR A 122 15.20 9.39 6.58
CA THR A 122 15.98 8.15 6.59
C THR A 122 15.50 7.27 7.75
N PRO A 123 14.81 6.14 7.49
CA PRO A 123 14.39 5.65 6.17
C PRO A 123 13.30 6.55 5.54
N CYS A 124 13.17 6.51 4.21
CA CYS A 124 12.08 7.17 3.48
C CYS A 124 10.73 6.58 3.92
N GLU A 125 9.73 7.42 4.16
CA GLU A 125 8.39 6.97 4.55
C GLU A 125 7.49 6.72 3.34
N ASP A 126 7.65 7.50 2.26
CA ASP A 126 6.89 7.33 1.02
C ASP A 126 7.10 5.96 0.37
N ARG A 127 6.04 5.46 -0.25
CA ARG A 127 6.05 4.28 -1.12
C ARG A 127 5.34 4.55 -2.43
N ARG A 128 5.72 3.78 -3.44
CA ARG A 128 5.09 3.73 -4.76
C ARG A 128 4.86 2.27 -5.14
N SER A 129 3.79 2.04 -5.89
CA SER A 129 3.47 0.71 -6.41
C SER A 129 2.86 0.81 -7.81
N ALA A 130 3.24 -0.14 -8.66
CA ALA A 130 2.62 -0.35 -9.95
C ALA A 130 2.47 -1.85 -10.23
N ALA A 131 1.31 -2.26 -10.75
CA ALA A 131 1.04 -3.65 -11.10
C ALA A 131 0.03 -3.78 -12.25
N THR A 132 0.09 -4.89 -12.98
CA THR A 132 -0.94 -5.30 -13.94
C THR A 132 -1.78 -6.43 -13.35
N CYS A 133 -3.10 -6.36 -13.50
CA CYS A 133 -4.00 -7.45 -13.14
C CYS A 133 -3.83 -8.64 -14.10
N LEU A 134 -3.83 -9.85 -13.57
CA LEU A 134 -3.67 -11.08 -14.36
C LEU A 134 -4.94 -11.94 -14.40
N GLN A 135 -5.84 -11.76 -13.43
CA GLN A 135 -7.15 -12.44 -13.39
C GLN A 135 -8.30 -11.53 -13.86
N THR A 136 -8.06 -10.23 -13.86
CA THR A 136 -8.94 -9.18 -14.40
C THR A 136 -8.13 -8.32 -15.35
N ASN A 137 -8.78 -7.37 -16.03
CA ASN A 137 -8.08 -6.39 -16.84
C ASN A 137 -7.60 -5.19 -16.01
N GLY A 138 -6.65 -4.47 -16.59
CA GLY A 138 -6.25 -3.15 -16.13
C GLY A 138 -4.93 -3.10 -15.37
N HIS A 139 -4.55 -1.87 -15.05
CA HIS A 139 -3.30 -1.51 -14.40
C HIS A 139 -3.57 -0.71 -13.13
N PHE A 140 -2.84 -1.02 -12.06
CA PHE A 140 -2.83 -0.25 -10.83
C PHE A 140 -1.58 0.61 -10.73
N PHE A 141 -1.76 1.86 -10.28
CA PHE A 141 -0.67 2.76 -9.88
C PHE A 141 -1.04 3.42 -8.56
N GLY A 142 -0.12 3.46 -7.61
CA GLY A 142 -0.37 3.93 -6.26
C GLY A 142 0.82 4.69 -5.69
N VAL A 143 0.51 5.76 -4.96
CA VAL A 143 1.45 6.52 -4.12
C VAL A 143 0.90 6.51 -2.70
N PHE A 144 1.81 6.31 -1.74
CA PHE A 144 1.49 6.18 -0.33
C PHE A 144 2.47 7.05 0.47
N ASP A 145 1.97 8.06 1.16
CA ASP A 145 2.77 8.92 2.05
C ASP A 145 2.68 8.37 3.47
N GLY A 146 3.81 7.86 3.97
CA GLY A 146 3.90 7.26 5.30
C GLY A 146 4.21 8.29 6.38
N HIS A 147 3.80 8.03 7.61
CA HIS A 147 4.13 8.88 8.75
C HIS A 147 4.21 8.06 10.04
N ALA A 148 5.02 8.55 10.99
CA ALA A 148 5.38 7.83 12.21
C ALA A 148 6.07 6.47 11.91
N GLY A 149 6.89 6.44 10.86
CA GLY A 149 7.55 5.25 10.34
C GLY A 149 7.00 4.81 8.99
N SER A 150 7.80 4.04 8.25
CA SER A 150 7.46 3.60 6.89
C SER A 150 6.66 2.29 6.83
N ALA A 151 6.34 1.69 7.98
CA ALA A 151 5.82 0.32 8.05
C ALA A 151 4.41 0.22 7.45
N CYS A 152 3.50 1.14 7.81
CA CYS A 152 2.15 1.18 7.26
C CYS A 152 2.17 1.42 5.74
N ALA A 153 2.92 2.41 5.26
CA ALA A 153 3.01 2.70 3.82
C ALA A 153 3.59 1.52 3.03
N GLN A 154 4.56 0.81 3.60
CA GLN A 154 5.10 -0.42 3.01
C GLN A 154 4.03 -1.53 2.95
N SER A 155 3.32 -1.78 4.06
CA SER A 155 2.30 -2.83 4.12
C SER A 155 1.13 -2.54 3.18
N VAL A 156 0.63 -1.30 3.17
CA VAL A 156 -0.44 -0.87 2.25
C VAL A 156 0.03 -0.96 0.80
N GLY A 157 1.24 -0.47 0.51
CA GLY A 157 1.80 -0.46 -0.85
C GLY A 157 1.96 -1.83 -1.48
N GLU A 158 2.17 -2.89 -0.70
CA GLU A 158 2.30 -4.27 -1.22
C GLU A 158 1.02 -5.11 -1.12
N ARG A 159 0.06 -4.72 -0.27
CA ARG A 159 -1.17 -5.49 -0.02
C ARG A 159 -2.39 -4.94 -0.74
N LEU A 160 -2.57 -3.62 -0.78
CA LEU A 160 -3.84 -3.01 -1.20
C LEU A 160 -4.28 -3.41 -2.62
N PHE A 161 -3.33 -3.54 -3.56
CA PHE A 161 -3.66 -3.97 -4.92
C PHE A 161 -4.22 -5.39 -4.96
N TYR A 162 -3.79 -6.30 -4.07
CA TYR A 162 -4.37 -7.63 -4.00
C TYR A 162 -5.80 -7.60 -3.50
N TYR A 163 -6.10 -6.78 -2.48
CA TYR A 163 -7.46 -6.62 -1.98
C TYR A 163 -8.38 -6.04 -3.07
N ILE A 164 -7.93 -5.02 -3.81
CA ILE A 164 -8.72 -4.46 -4.92
C ILE A 164 -8.90 -5.53 -6.02
N ALA A 165 -7.83 -6.20 -6.45
CA ALA A 165 -7.91 -7.23 -7.49
C ALA A 165 -8.87 -8.36 -7.13
N VAL A 166 -8.78 -8.89 -5.90
CA VAL A 166 -9.66 -9.95 -5.40
C VAL A 166 -11.12 -9.49 -5.36
N SER A 167 -11.39 -8.23 -5.02
CA SER A 167 -12.75 -7.66 -5.01
C SER A 167 -13.38 -7.58 -6.42
N LEU A 168 -12.56 -7.44 -7.46
CA LEU A 168 -12.97 -7.34 -8.85
C LEU A 168 -13.16 -8.71 -9.55
N MET A 169 -12.75 -9.81 -8.90
CA MET A 169 -12.83 -11.14 -9.52
C MET A 169 -14.25 -11.69 -9.51
N SER A 170 -14.57 -12.45 -10.56
CA SER A 170 -15.81 -13.23 -10.60
C SER A 170 -15.81 -14.31 -9.52
N GLN A 171 -17.01 -14.73 -9.11
CA GLN A 171 -17.18 -15.82 -8.15
C GLN A 171 -16.45 -17.09 -8.58
N LYS A 172 -16.55 -17.46 -9.86
CA LYS A 172 -15.85 -18.61 -10.43
C LYS A 172 -14.33 -18.51 -10.23
N THR A 173 -13.76 -17.35 -10.50
CA THR A 173 -12.32 -17.13 -10.30
C THR A 173 -11.95 -17.30 -8.83
N LEU A 174 -12.73 -16.73 -7.90
CA LEU A 174 -12.47 -16.86 -6.46
C LEU A 174 -12.53 -18.33 -6.00
N GLU A 175 -13.54 -19.08 -6.46
CA GLU A 175 -13.68 -20.52 -6.20
C GLU A 175 -12.49 -21.32 -6.75
N ASP A 176 -11.99 -20.98 -7.95
CA ASP A 176 -10.81 -21.62 -8.54
C ASP A 176 -9.54 -21.36 -7.70
N ILE A 177 -9.32 -20.14 -7.18
CA ILE A 177 -8.15 -19.87 -6.32
C ILE A 177 -8.31 -20.55 -4.95
N GLU A 178 -9.51 -20.58 -4.37
CA GLU A 178 -9.77 -21.27 -3.10
C GLU A 178 -9.55 -22.77 -3.25
N PHE A 179 -10.07 -23.38 -4.32
CA PHE A 179 -9.83 -24.79 -4.63
C PHE A 179 -8.34 -25.09 -4.77
N ALA A 180 -7.59 -24.23 -5.47
CA ALA A 180 -6.14 -24.38 -5.58
C ALA A 180 -5.44 -24.27 -4.20
N SER A 181 -5.83 -23.29 -3.38
CA SER A 181 -5.28 -23.07 -2.05
C SER A 181 -5.57 -24.23 -1.09
N GLU A 182 -6.78 -24.79 -1.08
CA GLU A 182 -7.17 -25.90 -0.23
C GLU A 182 -6.43 -27.20 -0.59
N HIS A 183 -6.20 -27.42 -1.89
CA HIS A 183 -5.56 -28.63 -2.40
C HIS A 183 -4.04 -28.49 -2.57
N VAL A 184 -3.45 -27.40 -2.09
CA VAL A 184 -2.00 -27.11 -2.20
C VAL A 184 -1.53 -27.20 -3.67
N LYS A 185 -2.37 -26.74 -4.59
CA LYS A 185 -2.06 -26.64 -6.02
C LYS A 185 -1.49 -25.25 -6.33
N PRO A 186 -0.70 -25.11 -7.41
CA PRO A 186 -0.25 -23.80 -7.87
C PRO A 186 -1.46 -22.89 -8.13
N MET A 187 -1.49 -21.75 -7.45
CA MET A 187 -2.51 -20.72 -7.66
C MET A 187 -2.17 -19.89 -8.90
N LEU A 188 -3.20 -19.46 -9.63
CA LEU A 188 -3.01 -18.51 -10.72
C LEU A 188 -2.50 -17.18 -10.15
N PRO A 189 -1.49 -16.55 -10.79
CA PRO A 189 -0.94 -15.30 -10.30
C PRO A 189 -1.99 -14.18 -10.40
N ILE A 190 -2.17 -13.40 -9.32
CA ILE A 190 -3.19 -12.33 -9.27
C ILE A 190 -2.69 -11.03 -9.91
N LEU A 191 -1.44 -10.66 -9.61
CA LEU A 191 -0.81 -9.43 -10.05
C LEU A 191 0.57 -9.70 -10.66
N GLN A 192 0.92 -8.92 -11.67
CA GLN A 192 2.29 -8.74 -12.15
C GLN A 192 2.83 -7.40 -11.65
N TRP A 193 3.79 -7.41 -10.74
CA TRP A 193 4.38 -6.20 -10.16
C TRP A 193 5.45 -5.57 -11.05
N HIS A 194 5.46 -4.23 -11.10
CA HIS A 194 6.44 -3.42 -11.84
C HIS A 194 7.20 -2.52 -10.87
N LYS A 195 8.19 -3.09 -10.17
CA LYS A 195 8.93 -2.45 -9.08
C LYS A 195 10.32 -2.02 -9.50
N HIS A 196 10.82 -0.94 -8.90
CA HIS A 196 12.24 -0.63 -8.94
C HIS A 196 13.02 -1.67 -8.12
N LYS A 197 14.29 -1.91 -8.45
CA LYS A 197 15.16 -2.89 -7.77
C LYS A 197 15.31 -2.65 -6.26
N ASP A 198 15.17 -1.40 -5.84
CA ASP A 198 15.33 -0.98 -4.45
C ASP A 198 13.98 -0.96 -3.68
N ASP A 199 12.87 -1.17 -4.39
CA ASP A 199 11.55 -1.35 -3.77
C ASP A 199 11.47 -2.79 -3.23
N HIS A 200 11.56 -2.95 -1.91
CA HIS A 200 11.52 -4.26 -1.26
C HIS A 200 10.09 -4.68 -0.89
N LEU A 201 9.92 -5.97 -0.58
CA LEU A 201 8.71 -6.58 -0.05
C LEU A 201 9.00 -7.14 1.34
N TYR A 202 8.07 -7.07 2.28
CA TYR A 202 8.22 -7.79 3.56
C TYR A 202 8.04 -9.30 3.32
N ARG A 203 9.15 -10.02 3.20
CA ARG A 203 9.13 -11.47 2.92
C ARG A 203 8.63 -12.25 4.13
N GLU A 204 8.99 -11.80 5.32
CA GLU A 204 8.69 -12.44 6.59
C GLU A 204 7.20 -12.33 6.96
N GLY A 205 6.53 -11.24 6.54
CA GLY A 205 5.08 -11.06 6.70
C GLY A 205 4.23 -11.70 5.61
N ALA A 206 4.85 -12.27 4.57
CA ALA A 206 4.14 -12.71 3.38
C ALA A 206 3.11 -13.81 3.65
N SER A 207 3.40 -14.75 4.56
CA SER A 207 2.43 -15.81 4.90
C SER A 207 1.19 -15.23 5.59
N LEU A 208 1.39 -14.30 6.54
CA LEU A 208 0.30 -13.62 7.23
C LEU A 208 -0.60 -12.88 6.23
N TYR A 209 0.00 -12.13 5.30
CA TYR A 209 -0.76 -11.38 4.30
C TYR A 209 -1.55 -12.27 3.35
N ILE A 210 -0.98 -13.42 2.95
CA ILE A 210 -1.67 -14.41 2.12
C ILE A 210 -2.84 -15.03 2.90
N ASP A 211 -2.65 -15.36 4.18
CA ASP A 211 -3.69 -15.94 5.02
C ASP A 211 -4.88 -14.98 5.20
N HIS A 212 -4.62 -13.69 5.45
CA HIS A 212 -5.68 -12.68 5.55
C HIS A 212 -6.37 -12.41 4.21
N LEU A 213 -5.60 -12.36 3.12
CA LEU A 213 -6.19 -12.26 1.77
C LEU A 213 -7.07 -13.48 1.45
N ARG A 214 -6.71 -14.67 1.95
CA ARG A 214 -7.51 -15.89 1.82
C ARG A 214 -8.84 -15.79 2.55
N VAL A 215 -8.81 -15.37 3.82
CA VAL A 215 -10.05 -15.12 4.58
C VAL A 215 -10.93 -14.11 3.84
N TYR A 216 -10.32 -13.07 3.28
CA TYR A 216 -11.06 -12.07 2.51
C TYR A 216 -11.77 -12.64 1.27
N TRP A 217 -11.08 -13.40 0.41
CA TRP A 217 -11.75 -13.97 -0.76
C TRP A 217 -12.81 -15.02 -0.39
N GLN A 218 -12.62 -15.76 0.72
CA GLN A 218 -13.63 -16.70 1.21
C GLN A 218 -14.91 -15.98 1.64
N GLU A 219 -14.80 -14.80 2.24
CA GLU A 219 -15.96 -13.97 2.54
C GLU A 219 -16.64 -13.46 1.27
N LEU A 220 -15.88 -13.07 0.25
CA LEU A 220 -16.46 -12.68 -1.05
C LEU A 220 -17.20 -13.82 -1.73
N ILE A 221 -16.68 -15.06 -1.66
CA ILE A 221 -17.40 -16.26 -2.14
C ILE A 221 -18.75 -16.40 -1.42
N ASN A 222 -18.79 -16.16 -0.11
CA ASN A 222 -20.03 -16.24 0.67
C ASN A 222 -21.05 -15.13 0.36
N LEU A 223 -20.63 -14.02 -0.24
CA LEU A 223 -21.55 -12.97 -0.70
C LEU A 223 -22.31 -13.35 -1.98
N ASP A 224 -21.90 -14.43 -2.66
CA ASP A 224 -22.57 -15.02 -3.83
C ASP A 224 -22.83 -14.00 -4.96
N ASN A 225 -21.78 -13.28 -5.35
CA ASN A 225 -21.81 -12.30 -6.43
C ASN A 225 -21.11 -12.83 -7.69
N GLU A 226 -21.89 -13.36 -8.63
CA GLU A 226 -21.40 -14.02 -9.85
C GLU A 226 -20.31 -13.22 -10.59
N THR A 227 -20.51 -11.91 -10.77
CA THR A 227 -19.65 -11.06 -11.62
C THR A 227 -18.53 -10.34 -10.88
N GLY A 228 -18.49 -10.40 -9.54
CA GLY A 228 -17.62 -9.55 -8.74
C GLY A 228 -18.22 -8.15 -8.47
N MET A 229 -17.53 -7.34 -7.68
CA MET A 229 -18.01 -6.00 -7.30
C MET A 229 -17.87 -4.98 -8.43
N SER A 230 -18.68 -3.92 -8.38
CA SER A 230 -18.42 -2.73 -9.20
C SER A 230 -17.05 -2.14 -8.84
N VAL A 231 -16.36 -1.47 -9.77
CA VAL A 231 -15.01 -0.93 -9.49
C VAL A 231 -15.02 0.05 -8.31
N ASP A 232 -16.06 0.89 -8.22
CA ASP A 232 -16.20 1.87 -7.14
C ASP A 232 -16.39 1.17 -5.78
N ASP A 233 -17.28 0.17 -5.70
CA ASP A 233 -17.51 -0.60 -4.47
C ASP A 233 -16.28 -1.45 -4.10
N ALA A 234 -15.63 -2.06 -5.09
CA ALA A 234 -14.42 -2.86 -4.92
C ALA A 234 -13.30 -2.04 -4.30
N MET A 235 -13.08 -0.81 -4.78
CA MET A 235 -12.06 0.08 -4.22
C MET A 235 -12.40 0.49 -2.80
N VAL A 236 -13.62 0.95 -2.52
CA VAL A 236 -14.02 1.34 -1.16
C VAL A 236 -13.90 0.17 -0.19
N TYR A 237 -14.41 -1.00 -0.59
CA TYR A 237 -14.42 -2.18 0.27
C TYR A 237 -13.01 -2.72 0.52
N ALA A 238 -12.14 -2.74 -0.51
CA ALA A 238 -10.75 -3.15 -0.36
C ALA A 238 -9.94 -2.26 0.60
N PHE A 239 -10.12 -0.93 0.52
CA PHE A 239 -9.47 0.01 1.44
C PHE A 239 -9.91 -0.23 2.88
N GLN A 240 -11.23 -0.31 3.11
CA GLN A 240 -11.79 -0.55 4.44
C GLN A 240 -11.40 -1.90 5.00
N ARG A 241 -11.37 -2.93 4.15
CA ARG A 241 -10.99 -4.27 4.55
C ARG A 241 -9.54 -4.34 4.96
N LEU A 242 -8.62 -3.81 4.16
CA LEU A 242 -7.20 -3.85 4.49
C LEU A 242 -6.91 -3.12 5.81
N ASP A 243 -7.52 -1.95 6.02
CA ASP A 243 -7.40 -1.21 7.29
C ASP A 243 -7.93 -2.03 8.48
N SER A 244 -9.06 -2.71 8.31
CA SER A 244 -9.62 -3.61 9.32
C SER A 244 -8.70 -4.80 9.61
N ASP A 245 -8.13 -5.42 8.57
CA ASP A 245 -7.20 -6.54 8.72
C ASP A 245 -5.91 -6.10 9.43
N ILE A 246 -5.34 -4.93 9.10
CA ILE A 246 -4.19 -4.35 9.82
C ILE A 246 -4.51 -4.17 11.31
N SER A 247 -5.70 -3.67 11.63
CA SER A 247 -6.16 -3.50 13.02
C SER A 247 -6.27 -4.84 13.75
N LEU A 248 -6.83 -5.86 13.10
CA LEU A 248 -7.00 -7.20 13.68
C LEU A 248 -5.67 -7.91 13.87
N GLU A 249 -4.76 -7.83 12.90
CA GLU A 249 -3.43 -8.43 12.95
C GLU A 249 -2.63 -7.97 14.17
N ALA A 250 -2.69 -6.67 14.49
CA ALA A 250 -2.02 -6.10 15.66
C ALA A 250 -2.62 -6.54 17.01
N GLN A 251 -3.87 -7.03 17.02
CA GLN A 251 -4.55 -7.49 18.23
C GLN A 251 -4.36 -8.99 18.48
N VAL A 252 -4.01 -9.77 17.46
CA VAL A 252 -3.86 -11.23 17.57
C VAL A 252 -2.54 -11.57 18.27
N PRO A 253 -2.58 -12.29 19.40
CA PRO A 253 -1.36 -12.77 20.06
C PRO A 253 -0.60 -13.75 19.17
N THR A 254 0.71 -13.58 19.04
CA THR A 254 1.60 -14.51 18.34
C THR A 254 2.89 -14.72 19.15
N ASP A 255 3.38 -15.96 19.14
CA ASP A 255 4.65 -16.34 19.76
C ASP A 255 5.85 -15.85 18.92
N ASP A 256 5.63 -15.54 17.64
CA ASP A 256 6.64 -14.94 16.77
C ASP A 256 6.82 -13.46 17.13
N GLU A 257 7.92 -13.16 17.83
CA GLU A 257 8.27 -11.80 18.25
C GLU A 257 8.46 -10.85 17.07
N PHE A 258 9.00 -11.32 15.95
CA PHE A 258 9.18 -10.48 14.78
C PHE A 258 7.83 -10.10 14.19
N LEU A 259 6.94 -11.07 13.96
CA LEU A 259 5.59 -10.80 13.42
C LEU A 259 4.78 -9.90 14.37
N ARG A 260 4.89 -10.11 15.68
CA ARG A 260 4.27 -9.23 16.68
C ARG A 260 4.76 -7.79 16.55
N ASN A 261 6.08 -7.60 16.44
CA ASN A 261 6.64 -6.26 16.30
C ASN A 261 6.27 -5.62 14.96
N LEU A 262 6.29 -6.38 13.86
CA LEU A 262 5.90 -5.91 12.54
C LEU A 262 4.44 -5.45 12.51
N THR A 263 3.50 -6.28 12.98
CA THR A 263 2.07 -5.94 12.99
C THR A 263 1.76 -4.72 13.85
N LEU A 264 2.40 -4.59 15.02
CA LEU A 264 2.29 -3.39 15.86
C LEU A 264 2.88 -2.15 15.18
N GLN A 265 4.03 -2.26 14.51
CA GLN A 265 4.61 -1.13 13.76
C GLN A 265 3.72 -0.69 12.61
N VAL A 266 3.14 -1.63 11.87
CA VAL A 266 2.20 -1.34 10.78
C VAL A 266 0.96 -0.63 11.31
N ALA A 267 0.37 -1.11 12.42
CA ALA A 267 -0.85 -0.52 12.97
C ALA A 267 -0.66 0.81 13.73
N PHE A 268 0.53 1.06 14.29
CA PHE A 268 0.82 2.31 15.01
C PHE A 268 1.48 3.40 14.15
N SER A 269 2.02 3.04 12.98
CA SER A 269 2.33 4.03 11.94
C SER A 269 1.11 4.28 11.07
N GLY A 270 1.16 5.28 10.19
CA GLY A 270 0.07 5.57 9.27
C GLY A 270 0.56 5.77 7.85
N ALA A 271 -0.37 5.70 6.91
CA ALA A 271 -0.11 5.96 5.51
C ALA A 271 -1.32 6.55 4.80
N THR A 272 -1.05 7.43 3.85
CA THR A 272 -2.03 7.82 2.83
C THR A 272 -2.03 6.81 1.70
N ALA A 273 -3.07 6.83 0.88
CA ALA A 273 -3.14 6.01 -0.32
C ALA A 273 -3.92 6.74 -1.41
N CYS A 274 -3.24 7.08 -2.51
CA CYS A 274 -3.87 7.53 -3.75
C CYS A 274 -3.59 6.49 -4.83
N VAL A 275 -4.63 5.73 -5.19
CA VAL A 275 -4.55 4.59 -6.11
C VAL A 275 -5.42 4.84 -7.33
N SER A 276 -4.87 4.58 -8.51
CA SER A 276 -5.59 4.57 -9.78
C SER A 276 -5.70 3.14 -10.32
N HIS A 277 -6.84 2.84 -10.93
CA HIS A 277 -7.08 1.66 -11.76
C HIS A 277 -7.45 2.11 -13.16
N VAL A 278 -6.73 1.61 -14.15
CA VAL A 278 -6.93 1.92 -15.57
C VAL A 278 -7.30 0.63 -16.29
N ASP A 279 -8.55 0.52 -16.73
CA ASP A 279 -9.04 -0.60 -17.53
C ASP A 279 -9.65 -0.09 -18.84
N GLY A 280 -8.94 -0.31 -19.94
CA GLY A 280 -9.28 0.31 -21.22
C GLY A 280 -9.38 1.83 -21.09
N VAL A 281 -10.53 2.37 -21.46
CA VAL A 281 -10.84 3.81 -21.38
C VAL A 281 -11.32 4.27 -20.00
N HIS A 282 -11.49 3.35 -19.04
CA HIS A 282 -12.00 3.63 -17.72
C HIS A 282 -10.86 3.90 -16.75
N LEU A 283 -10.88 5.08 -16.12
CA LEU A 283 -9.95 5.50 -15.08
C LEU A 283 -10.74 5.72 -13.79
N HIS A 284 -10.45 4.91 -12.77
CA HIS A 284 -10.99 5.05 -11.42
C HIS A 284 -9.86 5.44 -10.48
N ILE A 285 -10.14 6.35 -9.54
CA ILE A 285 -9.16 6.79 -8.54
C ILE A 285 -9.79 6.76 -7.16
N ALA A 286 -9.15 6.03 -6.25
CA ALA A 286 -9.47 6.01 -4.83
C ALA A 286 -8.40 6.78 -4.06
N ASN A 287 -8.83 7.71 -3.21
CA ASN A 287 -7.95 8.55 -2.40
C ASN A 287 -8.32 8.48 -0.93
N ALA A 288 -7.32 8.26 -0.08
CA ALA A 288 -7.40 8.34 1.37
C ALA A 288 -6.19 9.14 1.87
N GLY A 289 -6.40 10.42 2.15
CA GLY A 289 -5.36 11.35 2.62
C GLY A 289 -5.19 12.55 1.69
N ASP A 290 -4.02 13.15 1.74
CA ASP A 290 -3.61 14.38 1.04
C ASP A 290 -2.79 14.15 -0.24
N CYS A 291 -2.43 12.90 -0.54
CA CYS A 291 -1.95 12.54 -1.87
C CYS A 291 -2.95 12.95 -2.97
N ARG A 292 -2.44 13.26 -4.16
CA ARG A 292 -3.27 13.79 -5.25
C ARG A 292 -3.00 13.16 -6.59
N ALA A 293 -4.07 12.87 -7.32
CA ALA A 293 -4.02 12.53 -8.74
C ALA A 293 -4.47 13.71 -9.61
N ILE A 294 -3.72 13.99 -10.67
CA ILE A 294 -3.98 15.08 -11.62
C ILE A 294 -3.90 14.53 -13.04
N LEU A 295 -4.91 14.81 -13.86
CA LEU A 295 -4.92 14.50 -15.28
C LEU A 295 -4.38 15.68 -16.09
N GLY A 296 -3.32 15.45 -16.86
CA GLY A 296 -2.85 16.38 -17.88
C GLY A 296 -3.65 16.23 -19.17
N VAL A 297 -4.42 17.25 -19.56
CA VAL A 297 -5.22 17.24 -20.79
C VAL A 297 -4.65 18.26 -21.77
N GLN A 298 -4.24 17.78 -22.95
CA GLN A 298 -3.86 18.64 -24.06
C GLN A 298 -5.12 19.05 -24.83
N ASN A 299 -5.33 20.36 -24.99
CA ASN A 299 -6.44 20.91 -25.74
C ASN A 299 -6.14 20.90 -27.25
N ASP A 300 -7.17 21.10 -28.08
CA ASP A 300 -7.04 21.18 -29.55
C ASP A 300 -6.07 22.29 -30.01
N SER A 301 -5.89 23.33 -29.19
CA SER A 301 -4.91 24.41 -29.40
C SER A 301 -3.46 24.00 -29.15
N GLY A 302 -3.21 22.80 -28.63
CA GLY A 302 -1.90 22.32 -28.18
C GLY A 302 -1.53 22.72 -26.75
N THR A 303 -2.33 23.55 -26.07
CA THR A 303 -2.07 23.98 -24.68
C THR A 303 -2.44 22.90 -23.67
N TRP A 304 -1.72 22.84 -22.55
CA TRP A 304 -1.99 21.87 -21.48
C TRP A 304 -2.88 22.46 -20.38
N SER A 305 -3.75 21.61 -19.83
CA SER A 305 -4.54 21.88 -18.64
C SER A 305 -4.36 20.78 -17.61
N ALA A 306 -4.43 21.13 -16.32
CA ALA A 306 -4.34 20.22 -15.21
C ALA A 306 -5.72 20.07 -14.56
N VAL A 307 -6.26 18.85 -14.59
CA VAL A 307 -7.57 18.53 -14.02
C VAL A 307 -7.34 17.68 -12.77
N PRO A 308 -7.55 18.22 -11.55
CA PRO A 308 -7.46 17.42 -10.34
C PRO A 308 -8.55 16.34 -10.36
N LEU A 309 -8.17 15.10 -10.12
CA LEU A 309 -9.09 13.96 -10.09
C LEU A 309 -9.47 13.55 -8.66
N THR A 310 -8.72 14.02 -7.67
CA THR A 310 -8.99 13.81 -6.24
C THR A 310 -9.05 15.16 -5.52
N ALA A 311 -9.69 15.16 -4.35
CA ALA A 311 -9.63 16.26 -3.40
C ALA A 311 -8.83 15.79 -2.18
N ASP A 312 -7.90 16.64 -1.71
CA ASP A 312 -7.11 16.33 -0.52
C ASP A 312 -8.03 16.21 0.70
N HIS A 313 -7.79 15.22 1.54
CA HIS A 313 -8.48 15.05 2.82
C HIS A 313 -7.66 15.72 3.92
N ASN A 314 -7.73 17.05 3.97
CA ASN A 314 -7.04 17.89 4.95
C ASN A 314 -7.93 19.03 5.47
N ALA A 315 -7.39 19.83 6.39
CA ALA A 315 -8.13 20.93 7.01
C ALA A 315 -8.54 22.05 6.03
N PHE A 316 -8.01 22.08 4.81
CA PHE A 316 -8.39 23.07 3.79
C PHE A 316 -9.61 22.62 2.97
N ASN A 317 -9.98 21.34 3.05
CA ASN A 317 -11.16 20.79 2.41
C ASN A 317 -12.41 21.02 3.26
N LYS A 318 -13.23 22.01 2.85
CA LYS A 318 -14.48 22.35 3.56
C LYS A 318 -15.48 21.21 3.65
N ALA A 319 -15.55 20.35 2.64
CA ALA A 319 -16.45 19.20 2.68
C ALA A 319 -15.98 18.18 3.74
N GLU A 320 -14.67 18.02 3.89
CA GLU A 320 -14.09 17.12 4.89
C GLU A 320 -14.27 17.66 6.31
N LEU A 321 -14.09 18.96 6.53
CA LEU A 321 -14.44 19.60 7.81
C LEU A 321 -15.92 19.43 8.17
N GLN A 322 -16.81 19.61 7.19
CA GLN A 322 -18.25 19.40 7.40
C GLN A 322 -18.57 17.95 7.74
N ARG A 323 -17.93 16.99 7.08
CA ARG A 323 -18.07 15.55 7.36
C ARG A 323 -17.63 15.25 8.80
N LEU A 324 -16.44 15.68 9.20
CA LEU A 324 -15.91 15.50 10.56
C LEU A 324 -16.85 16.08 11.62
N HIS A 325 -17.33 17.31 11.44
CA HIS A 325 -18.29 17.92 12.38
C HIS A 325 -19.64 17.18 12.44
N ALA A 326 -20.10 16.60 11.33
CA ALA A 326 -21.36 15.86 11.29
C ALA A 326 -21.26 14.46 11.93
N GLU A 327 -20.06 13.89 11.97
CA GLU A 327 -19.81 12.56 12.57
C GLU A 327 -19.59 12.61 14.08
N HIS A 328 -19.46 13.79 14.69
CA HIS A 328 -19.18 13.95 16.12
C HIS A 328 -20.22 14.83 16.83
N PRO A 329 -20.39 14.69 18.16
CA PRO A 329 -21.29 15.54 18.94
C PRO A 329 -20.96 17.04 18.80
N PRO A 330 -21.96 17.94 18.87
CA PRO A 330 -21.72 19.39 18.78
C PRO A 330 -20.73 19.95 19.81
N SER A 331 -20.57 19.27 20.95
CA SER A 331 -19.61 19.65 21.99
C SER A 331 -18.14 19.51 21.56
N GLU A 332 -17.84 18.72 20.53
CA GLU A 332 -16.47 18.48 20.04
C GLU A 332 -16.09 19.39 18.87
N LYS A 333 -16.99 20.30 18.46
CA LYS A 333 -16.82 21.15 17.27
C LYS A 333 -15.52 21.96 17.30
N ASP A 334 -15.15 22.48 18.48
CA ASP A 334 -13.97 23.34 18.63
C ASP A 334 -12.68 22.55 18.93
N THR A 335 -12.78 21.23 19.15
CA THR A 335 -11.63 20.37 19.51
C THR A 335 -11.25 19.37 18.42
N ILE A 336 -12.21 18.98 17.57
CA ILE A 336 -12.02 17.96 16.53
C ILE A 336 -10.94 18.35 15.52
N VAL A 337 -10.85 19.63 15.17
CA VAL A 337 -9.78 20.18 14.33
C VAL A 337 -9.20 21.38 15.05
N THR A 338 -7.94 21.26 15.47
CA THR A 338 -7.18 22.32 16.16
C THR A 338 -5.90 22.58 15.37
N ASP A 339 -5.55 23.84 15.15
CA ASP A 339 -4.37 24.25 14.38
C ASP A 339 -4.27 23.61 12.99
N ASN A 340 -5.42 23.44 12.31
CA ASN A 340 -5.55 22.76 11.02
C ASN A 340 -5.14 21.28 11.05
N ARG A 341 -5.22 20.63 12.22
CA ARG A 341 -4.89 19.22 12.43
C ARG A 341 -6.04 18.48 13.10
N LEU A 342 -6.25 17.22 12.72
CA LEU A 342 -7.23 16.36 13.40
C LEU A 342 -6.77 16.14 14.85
N LEU A 343 -7.61 16.52 15.81
CA LEU A 343 -7.33 16.53 17.25
C LEU A 343 -6.02 17.24 17.63
N GLY A 344 -5.55 18.19 16.81
CA GLY A 344 -4.29 18.90 17.03
C GLY A 344 -3.03 18.10 16.71
N ILE A 345 -3.15 16.85 16.22
CA ILE A 345 -2.01 15.94 16.05
C ILE A 345 -1.78 15.63 14.56
N LEU A 346 -2.74 14.94 13.92
CA LEU A 346 -2.54 14.40 12.58
C LEU A 346 -2.58 15.52 11.55
N MET A 347 -1.48 15.65 10.80
CA MET A 347 -1.45 16.40 9.54
C MET A 347 -1.29 15.45 8.38
N GLN A 348 -2.07 15.77 7.35
CA GLN A 348 -2.00 15.52 5.92
C GLN A 348 -2.82 16.66 5.30
#